data_AF-A0A371B8M3-F1
#
_entry.id   AF-A0A371B8M3-F1
#
_cell.length_a   1.000
_cell.length_b   1.000
_cell.length_c   1.000
_cell.angle_alpha   90.00
_cell.angle_beta   90.00
_cell.angle_gamma   90.00
#
_symmetry.space_group_name_H-M   'P 1'
#
loop_
_entity.id
_entity.type
_entity.pdbx_description
1 polymer ?
#
loop_
_entity_poly.entity_id
_entity_poly.type
_entity_poly.pdbx_seq_one_letter_code
_entity_poly.pdbx_strand_id
1 'polypeptide(L)'
;MTLASLLALAGCSEYLDRTDTLSRQSGNAVQTNKVTQMVDPWPAVAANRDIAFDGAAMQTAMTHYRTGRVIRPRGLSSDPVAAAPAPTTPNAAPLGPTVNAQSAPVK
;
A
#
# COMPACT_ATOMS: atom_id res chain seq x y z
N MET A 1 59.84 -40.89 12.41
CA MET A 1 59.19 -41.29 13.69
C MET A 1 58.61 -40.13 14.50
N THR A 2 58.80 -38.86 14.12
CA THR A 2 58.26 -37.70 14.83
C THR A 2 56.85 -37.30 14.39
N LEU A 3 56.50 -37.51 13.11
CA LEU A 3 55.19 -37.13 12.55
C LEU A 3 54.02 -37.90 13.20
N ALA A 4 54.18 -39.20 13.44
CA ALA A 4 53.15 -40.04 14.06
C ALA A 4 52.75 -39.54 15.46
N SER A 5 53.71 -39.03 16.24
CA SER A 5 53.45 -38.48 17.57
C SER A 5 52.66 -37.17 17.53
N LEU A 6 52.85 -36.35 16.49
CA LEU A 6 52.10 -35.11 16.29
C LEU A 6 50.63 -35.37 15.91
N LEU A 7 50.38 -36.35 15.04
CA LEU A 7 49.02 -36.77 14.67
C LEU A 7 48.26 -37.40 15.84
N ALA A 8 48.95 -38.19 16.69
CA ALA A 8 48.35 -38.78 17.87
C ALA A 8 47.94 -37.73 18.92
N LEU A 9 48.75 -36.68 19.12
CA LEU A 9 48.40 -35.57 20.03
C LEU A 9 47.25 -34.70 19.50
N ALA A 10 47.18 -34.49 18.18
CA ALA A 10 46.08 -33.75 17.54
C ALA A 10 44.74 -34.50 17.61
N GLY A 11 44.74 -35.83 17.64
CA GLY A 11 43.53 -36.62 17.89
C GLY A 11 43.05 -36.58 19.34
N CYS A 12 43.97 -36.44 20.30
CA CYS A 12 43.64 -36.36 21.73
C CYS A 12 43.12 -34.99 22.16
N SER A 13 43.37 -33.92 21.40
CA SER A 13 42.84 -32.58 21.72
C SER A 13 41.34 -32.45 21.46
N GLU A 14 40.78 -33.24 20.53
CA GLU A 14 39.34 -33.23 20.25
C GLU A 14 38.51 -33.65 21.47
N TYR A 15 39.02 -34.56 22.32
CA TYR A 15 38.34 -34.99 23.55
C TYR A 15 38.35 -33.89 24.65
N LEU A 16 39.36 -33.01 24.62
CA LEU A 16 39.48 -31.91 25.59
C LEU A 16 38.69 -30.68 25.15
N ASP A 17 38.39 -30.55 23.85
CA ASP A 17 37.65 -29.42 23.32
C ASP A 17 36.15 -29.67 23.46
N ARG A 18 35.46 -28.82 24.22
CA ARG A 18 34.04 -28.99 24.53
C ARG A 18 33.19 -28.30 23.47
N THR A 19 33.21 -28.87 22.26
CA THR A 19 32.54 -28.32 21.08
C THR A 19 31.12 -28.86 20.86
N ASP A 20 30.69 -29.84 21.66
CA ASP A 20 29.37 -30.50 21.54
C ASP A 20 28.17 -29.54 21.59
N THR A 21 28.32 -28.39 22.26
CA THR A 21 27.28 -27.37 22.39
C THR A 21 27.49 -26.17 21.47
N LEU A 22 28.63 -26.10 20.77
CA LEU A 22 28.93 -25.03 19.84
C LEU A 22 28.23 -25.32 18.51
N SER A 23 27.15 -24.58 18.25
CA SER A 23 26.55 -24.60 16.92
C SER A 23 27.53 -24.04 15.88
N ARG A 24 27.48 -24.52 14.63
CA ARG A 24 28.25 -23.96 13.50
C ARG A 24 28.06 -22.44 13.29
N GLN A 25 27.02 -21.86 13.89
CA GLN A 25 26.68 -20.44 13.82
C GLN A 25 27.20 -19.63 15.02
N SER A 26 27.82 -20.26 16.03
CA SER A 26 28.39 -19.56 17.18
C SER A 26 29.59 -18.72 16.74
N GLY A 27 29.36 -17.43 16.51
CA GLY A 27 30.36 -16.50 15.96
C GLY A 27 29.83 -15.66 14.80
N ASN A 28 28.65 -15.96 14.27
CA ASN A 28 28.06 -15.18 13.17
C ASN A 28 27.34 -13.89 13.64
N ALA A 29 27.95 -13.17 14.59
CA ALA A 29 27.37 -11.95 15.16
C ALA A 29 27.13 -10.88 14.09
N VAL A 30 28.03 -10.77 13.11
CA VAL A 30 27.92 -9.78 12.03
C VAL A 30 26.72 -10.04 11.13
N GLN A 31 26.45 -11.29 10.74
CA GLN A 31 25.30 -11.60 9.88
C GLN A 31 23.99 -11.49 10.65
N THR A 32 23.96 -11.89 11.92
CA THR A 32 22.79 -11.68 12.79
C THR A 32 22.49 -10.19 12.92
N ASN A 33 23.51 -9.35 13.17
CA ASN A 33 23.34 -7.91 13.30
C ASN A 33 22.79 -7.27 12.03
N LYS A 34 23.19 -7.74 10.84
CA LYS A 34 22.65 -7.24 9.56
C LYS A 34 21.14 -7.46 9.43
N VAL A 35 20.64 -8.61 9.88
CA VAL A 35 19.21 -8.92 9.81
C VAL A 35 18.45 -8.19 10.92
N THR A 36 18.97 -8.19 12.15
CA THR A 36 18.32 -7.55 13.30
C THR A 36 18.24 -6.04 13.15
N GLN A 37 19.25 -5.41 12.54
CA GLN A 37 19.29 -3.95 12.32
C GLN A 37 18.78 -3.57 10.93
N MET A 38 18.11 -4.48 10.22
CA MET A 38 17.46 -4.16 8.96
C MET A 38 16.36 -3.13 9.22
N VAL A 39 16.52 -1.94 8.64
CA VAL A 39 15.50 -0.90 8.69
C VAL A 39 14.34 -1.34 7.81
N ASP A 40 13.18 -1.59 8.41
CA ASP A 40 11.93 -1.79 7.67
C ASP A 40 11.35 -0.43 7.27
N PRO A 41 11.37 -0.07 5.98
CA PRO A 41 10.78 1.18 5.54
C PRO A 41 9.27 1.12 5.72
N TRP A 42 8.69 2.22 6.23
CA TRP A 42 7.25 2.37 6.26
C TRP A 42 6.64 2.15 4.86
N PRO A 43 5.54 1.40 4.73
CA PRO A 43 4.90 1.20 3.43
C PRO A 43 4.40 2.54 2.88
N ALA A 44 4.39 2.73 1.55
CA ALA A 44 4.04 4.01 0.93
C ALA A 44 2.66 4.56 1.36
N VAL A 45 1.72 3.68 1.69
CA VAL A 45 0.39 4.06 2.22
C VAL A 45 0.46 4.77 3.58
N ALA A 46 1.49 4.51 4.40
CA ALA A 46 1.68 5.19 5.68
C ALA A 46 2.07 6.66 5.52
N ALA A 47 2.54 7.06 4.32
CA ALA A 47 2.78 8.46 3.98
C ALA A 47 1.51 9.19 3.52
N ASN A 48 0.40 8.48 3.31
CA ASN A 48 -0.84 9.11 2.87
C ASN A 48 -1.45 9.94 4.01
N ARG A 49 -1.58 11.25 3.78
CA ARG A 49 -2.20 12.22 4.70
C ARG A 49 -3.54 12.74 4.19
N ASP A 50 -4.12 12.10 3.18
CA ASP A 50 -5.45 12.41 2.67
C ASP A 50 -6.51 11.93 3.66
N ILE A 51 -6.78 12.78 4.66
CA ILE A 51 -7.82 12.55 5.66
C ILE A 51 -9.07 13.29 5.18
N ALA A 52 -10.11 12.55 4.83
CA ALA A 52 -11.38 13.09 4.34
C ALA A 52 -12.11 14.02 5.34
N PHE A 53 -11.66 14.06 6.60
CA PHE A 53 -12.32 14.76 7.69
C PHE A 53 -11.36 15.75 8.36
N ASP A 54 -11.82 17.00 8.48
CA ASP A 54 -11.15 18.07 9.21
C ASP A 54 -12.06 18.57 10.34
N GLY A 55 -11.47 19.16 11.39
CA GLY A 55 -12.19 19.75 12.52
C GLY A 55 -13.18 20.83 12.08
N ALA A 56 -12.83 21.63 11.06
CA ALA A 56 -13.73 22.64 10.51
C ALA A 56 -14.96 22.00 9.83
N ALA A 57 -14.77 20.88 9.11
CA ALA A 57 -15.86 20.13 8.49
C ALA A 57 -16.81 19.55 9.55
N MET A 58 -16.26 19.01 10.65
CA MET A 58 -17.04 18.50 11.77
C MET A 58 -17.83 19.61 12.50
N GLN A 59 -17.22 20.78 12.73
CA GLN A 59 -17.90 21.92 13.34
C GLN A 59 -19.04 22.44 12.45
N THR A 60 -18.83 22.46 11.14
CA THR A 60 -19.86 22.85 10.16
C THR A 60 -21.04 21.87 10.20
N ALA A 61 -20.76 20.56 10.22
CA ALA A 61 -21.80 19.53 10.34
C ALA A 61 -22.59 19.67 11.66
N MET A 62 -21.92 19.89 12.78
CA MET A 62 -22.57 20.09 14.09
C MET A 62 -23.46 21.35 14.10
N THR A 63 -23.02 22.42 13.46
CA THR A 63 -23.79 23.66 13.33
C THR A 63 -25.06 23.42 12.49
N HIS A 64 -24.95 22.65 11.41
CA HIS A 64 -26.09 22.26 10.59
C HIS A 64 -27.12 21.43 11.35
N TYR A 65 -26.69 20.47 12.18
CA TYR A 65 -27.59 19.71 13.03
C TYR A 65 -28.32 20.57 14.06
N ARG A 66 -27.61 21.48 14.74
CA ARG A 66 -28.22 22.39 15.74
C ARG A 66 -29.22 23.38 15.14
N THR A 67 -28.94 23.86 13.94
CA THR A 67 -29.76 24.88 13.25
C THR A 67 -30.84 24.29 12.36
N GLY A 68 -30.95 22.95 12.29
CA GLY A 68 -31.93 22.27 11.44
C GLY A 68 -31.67 22.42 9.94
N ARG A 69 -30.44 22.77 9.54
CA ARG A 69 -30.10 23.07 8.13
C ARG A 69 -29.47 21.84 7.47
N VAL A 70 -30.29 21.01 6.83
CA VAL A 70 -29.81 19.84 6.07
C VAL A 70 -29.40 20.25 4.65
N ILE A 71 -28.16 19.93 4.25
CA ILE A 71 -27.71 20.08 2.86
C ILE A 71 -28.44 19.01 2.03
N ARG A 72 -29.31 19.45 1.09
CA ARG A 72 -29.97 18.51 0.20
C ARG A 72 -28.96 17.91 -0.79
N PRO A 73 -28.94 16.58 -0.97
CA PRO A 73 -28.09 15.96 -1.99
C PRO A 73 -28.50 16.49 -3.37
N ARG A 74 -27.51 16.88 -4.17
CA ARG A 74 -27.71 17.28 -5.57
C ARG A 74 -27.38 16.10 -6.47
N GLY A 75 -28.20 15.85 -7.49
CA GLY A 75 -27.93 14.81 -8.51
C GLY A 75 -28.60 13.45 -8.27
N LEU A 76 -29.53 13.33 -7.33
CA LEU A 76 -30.34 12.12 -7.10
C LEU A 76 -31.75 12.20 -7.73
N SER A 77 -32.00 13.18 -8.61
CA SER A 77 -33.31 13.35 -9.24
C SER A 77 -33.46 12.49 -10.50
N SER A 78 -34.55 11.74 -10.58
CA SER A 78 -35.13 11.22 -11.83
C SER A 78 -35.90 12.29 -12.63
N ASP A 79 -35.74 13.57 -12.30
CA ASP A 79 -36.36 14.68 -13.01
C ASP A 79 -35.49 15.11 -14.20
N PRO A 80 -36.08 15.44 -15.37
CA PRO A 80 -35.32 15.84 -16.54
C PRO A 80 -34.55 17.12 -16.24
N VAL A 81 -33.22 17.03 -16.31
CA VAL A 81 -32.32 18.18 -16.32
C VAL A 81 -32.73 19.07 -17.50
N ALA A 82 -33.21 20.28 -17.22
CA ALA A 82 -33.32 21.31 -18.24
C ALA A 82 -31.93 21.52 -18.85
N ALA A 83 -31.82 21.31 -20.17
CA ALA A 83 -30.57 21.41 -20.90
C ALA A 83 -29.91 22.77 -20.64
N ALA A 84 -28.67 22.76 -20.18
CA ALA A 84 -27.84 23.96 -20.21
C ALA A 84 -27.69 24.43 -21.68
N PRO A 85 -27.70 25.75 -21.96
CA PRO A 85 -27.49 26.23 -23.32
C PRO A 85 -26.13 25.75 -23.83
N ALA A 86 -26.13 25.15 -25.04
CA ALA A 86 -24.94 24.66 -25.69
C ALA A 86 -23.92 25.79 -25.90
N PRO A 87 -22.61 25.58 -25.64
CA PRO A 87 -21.59 26.50 -26.08
C PRO A 87 -21.55 26.53 -27.62
N THR A 88 -21.72 27.71 -28.22
CA THR A 88 -21.70 27.96 -29.67
C THR A 88 -20.30 27.91 -30.27
N THR A 89 -19.48 26.93 -29.91
CA THR A 89 -18.14 26.74 -30.49
C THR A 89 -18.13 25.50 -31.36
N PRO A 90 -17.92 25.61 -32.68
CA PRO A 90 -17.80 24.43 -33.54
C PRO A 90 -16.51 23.68 -33.19
N ASN A 91 -16.64 22.53 -32.53
CA ASN A 91 -15.52 21.62 -32.34
C ASN A 91 -15.17 20.96 -33.67
N ALA A 92 -14.16 21.50 -34.36
CA ALA A 92 -13.56 20.94 -35.58
C ALA A 92 -12.60 19.77 -35.24
N ALA A 93 -13.09 18.76 -34.52
CA ALA A 93 -12.38 17.51 -34.29
C ALA A 93 -13.11 16.37 -35.04
N PRO A 94 -12.41 15.50 -35.79
CA PRO A 94 -13.08 14.44 -36.55
C PRO A 94 -13.67 13.42 -35.57
N LEU A 95 -15.00 13.32 -35.52
CA LEU A 95 -15.69 12.24 -34.85
C LEU A 95 -15.64 11.02 -35.78
N GLY A 96 -15.06 9.92 -35.30
CA GLY A 96 -15.07 8.61 -35.98
C GLY A 96 -16.50 8.10 -36.22
N PRO A 97 -16.66 7.00 -37.00
CA PRO A 97 -17.96 6.60 -37.51
C PRO A 97 -18.97 6.34 -36.38
N THR A 98 -20.08 7.06 -36.43
CA THR A 98 -21.23 6.91 -35.54
C THR A 98 -21.95 5.59 -35.83
N VAL A 99 -21.85 4.63 -34.92
CA VAL A 99 -22.71 3.45 -34.92
C VAL A 99 -24.09 3.87 -34.40
N ASN A 100 -25.01 4.12 -35.34
CA ASN A 100 -26.40 4.44 -35.07
C ASN A 100 -27.14 3.16 -34.63
N ALA A 101 -27.26 2.95 -33.32
CA ALA A 101 -28.02 1.85 -32.73
C ALA A 101 -29.53 2.15 -32.78
N GLN A 102 -30.14 1.97 -33.95
CA GLN A 102 -31.59 1.87 -34.09
C GLN A 102 -31.98 0.39 -34.10
N SER A 103 -32.02 -0.23 -32.92
CA SER A 103 -32.69 -1.51 -32.71
C SER A 103 -34.18 -1.24 -32.53
N ALA A 104 -34.99 -1.60 -33.52
CA ALA A 104 -36.45 -1.55 -33.46
C ALA A 104 -37.02 -2.48 -32.36
N PRO A 105 -38.19 -2.17 -31.77
CA PRO A 105 -38.83 -3.06 -30.82
C PRO A 105 -39.43 -4.27 -31.56
N VAL A 106 -39.07 -5.47 -31.13
CA VAL A 106 -39.71 -6.74 -31.52
C VAL A 106 -41.11 -6.77 -30.90
N LYS A 107 -42.14 -6.93 -31.75
CA LYS A 107 -43.49 -7.35 -31.35
C LYS A 107 -43.75 -8.73 -31.93
#